data_AF-A0A7X8D336-F1
#
_entry.id   AF-A0A7X8D336-F1
#
_cell.length_a   1.000
_cell.length_b   1.000
_cell.length_c   1.000
_cell.angle_alpha   90.00
_cell.angle_beta   90.00
_cell.angle_gamma   90.00
#
_symmetry.space_group_name_H-M   'P 1'
#
loop_
_entity.id
_entity.type
_entity.pdbx_description
1 polymer ?
#
loop_
_entity_poly.entity_id
_entity_poly.type
_entity_poly.pdbx_seq_one_letter_code
_entity_poly.pdbx_strand_id
1 'polypeptide(L)'
;MRKTTIITIITLIILSNLNISYASRNIRGRFTESDVPGTDFKEITFSPYYPNDEEERDYYIYLPSGYFVEGRSASYVADRNGRYPFTVYDGSSKKTFTYSVDSIEDPIDRSDKSTIYKEFQLMYDYEKKQVLFNIQT
;
A
#
# COMPACT_ATOMS: atom_id res chain seq x y z
N MET A 1 -12.45 46.77 -35.02
CA MET A 1 -13.19 45.60 -34.52
C MET A 1 -12.46 44.27 -34.74
N ARG A 2 -11.90 43.96 -35.92
CA ARG A 2 -11.21 42.66 -36.15
C ARG A 2 -9.99 42.39 -35.26
N LYS A 3 -9.17 43.40 -34.98
CA LYS A 3 -7.95 43.24 -34.15
C LYS A 3 -8.27 42.89 -32.70
N THR A 4 -9.33 43.46 -32.13
CA THR A 4 -9.76 43.17 -30.74
C THR A 4 -10.38 41.78 -30.62
N THR A 5 -11.08 41.29 -31.65
CA THR A 5 -11.59 39.90 -31.70
C THR A 5 -10.44 38.89 -31.81
N ILE A 6 -9.41 39.20 -32.60
CA ILE A 6 -8.22 38.33 -32.73
C ILE A 6 -7.45 38.27 -31.41
N ILE A 7 -7.23 39.42 -30.75
CA ILE A 7 -6.55 39.46 -29.44
C ILE A 7 -7.32 38.66 -28.40
N THR A 8 -8.65 38.82 -28.32
CA THR A 8 -9.47 38.07 -27.36
C THR A 8 -9.43 36.56 -27.59
N ILE A 9 -9.48 36.10 -28.85
CA ILE A 9 -9.34 34.67 -29.19
C ILE A 9 -7.95 34.14 -28.80
N ILE A 10 -6.88 34.89 -29.09
CA ILE A 10 -5.51 34.52 -28.69
C ILE A 10 -5.39 34.45 -27.16
N THR A 11 -6.00 35.39 -26.44
CA THR A 11 -5.99 35.40 -24.96
C THR A 11 -6.72 34.18 -24.39
N LEU A 12 -7.85 33.78 -24.99
CA LEU A 12 -8.63 32.61 -24.58
C LEU A 12 -7.86 31.29 -24.78
N ILE A 13 -7.11 31.18 -25.88
CA ILE A 13 -6.25 30.02 -26.17
C ILE A 13 -5.08 29.93 -25.19
N ILE A 14 -4.53 31.07 -24.76
CA ILE A 14 -3.46 31.09 -23.75
C ILE A 14 -4.02 30.69 -22.37
N LEU A 15 -5.22 31.17 -22.01
CA LEU A 15 -5.90 30.81 -20.76
C LEU A 15 -6.29 29.33 -20.71
N SER A 16 -6.72 28.72 -21.82
CA SER A 16 -7.10 27.30 -21.85
C SER A 16 -5.93 26.33 -21.69
N ASN A 17 -4.69 26.80 -21.87
CA ASN A 17 -3.47 26.01 -21.65
C ASN A 17 -2.86 26.20 -20.25
N LEU A 18 -3.48 27.00 -19.39
CA LEU A 18 -3.13 27.04 -17.97
C LEU A 18 -3.75 25.82 -17.28
N ASN A 19 -2.99 24.73 -17.18
CA ASN A 19 -3.23 23.70 -16.17
C ASN A 19 -2.97 24.32 -14.79
N ILE A 20 -3.94 25.02 -14.23
CA ILE A 20 -3.88 25.52 -12.86
C ILE A 20 -4.04 24.30 -11.94
N SER A 21 -2.89 23.75 -11.52
CA SER A 21 -2.83 22.83 -10.38
C SER A 21 -3.31 23.60 -9.15
N TYR A 22 -4.43 23.17 -8.58
CA TYR A 22 -4.81 23.58 -7.24
C TYR A 22 -3.68 23.21 -6.27
N ALA A 23 -3.41 24.10 -5.32
CA ALA A 23 -2.26 24.05 -4.42
C ALA A 23 -1.95 22.63 -3.95
N SER A 24 -0.73 22.17 -4.23
CA SER A 24 -0.21 20.90 -3.71
C SER A 24 -0.14 21.00 -2.18
N ARG A 25 -1.23 20.66 -1.50
CA ARG A 25 -1.20 20.42 -0.06
C ARG A 25 -0.30 19.20 0.13
N ASN A 26 0.74 19.34 0.93
CA ASN A 26 1.68 18.25 1.14
C ASN A 26 1.12 17.29 2.19
N ILE A 27 0.49 16.19 1.73
CA ILE A 27 0.03 15.13 2.62
C ILE A 27 1.22 14.53 3.37
N ARG A 28 1.04 14.27 4.67
CA ARG A 28 2.01 13.62 5.55
C ARG A 28 1.45 12.28 6.01
N GLY A 29 2.34 11.45 6.54
CA GLY A 29 2.02 10.13 7.05
C GLY A 29 2.56 9.99 8.47
N ARG A 30 1.75 9.42 9.36
CA ARG A 30 2.18 8.98 10.69
C ARG A 30 2.17 7.46 10.70
N PHE A 31 3.21 6.87 11.28
CA PHE A 31 3.29 5.43 11.52
C PHE A 31 3.25 5.17 13.03
N THR A 32 2.57 4.10 13.42
CA THR A 32 2.69 3.49 14.74
C THR A 32 2.91 2.00 14.56
N GLU A 33 3.72 1.40 15.43
CA GLU A 33 4.06 -0.02 15.43
C GLU A 33 3.61 -0.64 16.75
N SER A 34 3.06 -1.85 16.68
CA SER A 34 2.70 -2.68 17.84
C SER A 34 3.02 -4.15 17.61
N ASP A 35 3.27 -4.88 18.69
CA ASP A 35 3.48 -6.33 18.64
C ASP A 35 2.17 -7.09 18.44
N VAL A 36 2.18 -8.12 17.59
CA VAL A 36 1.03 -9.01 17.41
C VAL A 36 1.10 -10.14 18.44
N PRO A 37 0.12 -10.27 19.37
CA PRO A 37 0.16 -11.26 20.44
C PRO A 37 0.35 -12.70 19.94
N GLY A 38 1.30 -13.41 20.55
CA GLY A 38 1.57 -14.82 20.20
C GLY A 38 2.45 -15.01 18.95
N THR A 39 2.99 -13.94 18.39
CA THR A 39 3.94 -13.96 17.27
C THR A 39 5.08 -12.98 17.52
N ASP A 40 6.11 -13.03 16.68
CA ASP A 40 7.16 -12.02 16.55
C ASP A 40 6.81 -10.92 15.52
N PHE A 41 5.60 -10.96 14.94
CA PHE A 41 5.18 -10.05 13.90
C PHE A 41 4.89 -8.65 14.43
N LYS A 42 5.04 -7.67 13.54
CA LYS A 42 4.80 -6.26 13.84
C LYS A 42 3.58 -5.77 13.07
N GLU A 43 2.61 -5.21 13.78
CA GLU A 43 1.50 -4.50 13.16
C GLU A 43 1.90 -3.04 12.96
N ILE A 44 1.92 -2.62 11.69
CA ILE A 44 2.20 -1.25 11.27
C ILE A 44 0.86 -0.58 10.97
N THR A 45 0.52 0.45 11.72
CA THR A 45 -0.64 1.31 11.43
C THR A 45 -0.17 2.60 10.78
N PHE A 46 -0.71 2.90 9.60
CA PHE A 46 -0.43 4.10 8.85
C PHE A 46 -1.63 5.05 8.87
N SER A 47 -1.40 6.31 9.24
CA SER A 47 -2.42 7.36 9.31
C SER A 47 -1.98 8.59 8.49
N PRO A 48 -2.51 8.77 7.28
CA PRO A 48 -2.28 9.98 6.50
C PRO A 48 -3.00 11.20 7.09
N TYR A 49 -2.41 12.38 6.93
CA TYR A 49 -3.00 13.64 7.39
C TYR A 49 -2.43 14.85 6.63
N TYR A 50 -3.20 15.93 6.58
CA TYR A 50 -2.70 17.24 6.14
C TYR A 50 -2.28 18.09 7.34
N PRO A 51 -1.12 18.77 7.28
CA PRO A 51 -0.76 19.74 8.30
C PRO A 51 -1.76 20.89 8.30
N ASN A 52 -2.29 21.25 9.48
CA ASN A 52 -3.28 22.33 9.70
C ASN A 52 -4.68 22.02 9.16
N ASP A 53 -4.99 20.75 9.01
CA ASP A 53 -6.30 20.28 8.60
C ASP A 53 -6.93 19.56 9.80
N GLU A 54 -7.97 20.16 10.36
CA GLU A 54 -8.71 19.59 11.49
C GLU A 54 -9.90 18.73 11.03
N GLU A 55 -10.18 18.75 9.71
CA GLU A 55 -11.23 17.93 9.12
C GLU A 55 -10.80 16.48 9.03
N GLU A 56 -11.62 15.60 9.57
CA GLU A 56 -11.47 14.17 9.39
C GLU A 56 -11.89 13.79 7.96
N ARG A 57 -11.00 13.11 7.25
CA ARG A 57 -11.24 12.64 5.88
C ARG A 57 -10.85 11.18 5.74
N ASP A 58 -11.55 10.48 4.87
CA ASP A 58 -11.16 9.15 4.43
C ASP A 58 -10.19 9.24 3.25
N TYR A 59 -9.25 8.31 3.21
CA TYR A 59 -8.20 8.23 2.21
C TYR A 59 -8.23 6.86 1.54
N TYR A 60 -7.85 6.81 0.27
CA TYR A 60 -7.57 5.54 -0.42
C TYR A 60 -6.11 5.15 -0.16
N ILE A 61 -5.91 4.18 0.73
CA ILE A 61 -4.60 3.73 1.19
C ILE A 61 -4.31 2.34 0.64
N TYR A 62 -3.33 2.23 -0.26
CA TYR A 62 -2.80 0.96 -0.72
C TYR A 62 -1.74 0.46 0.24
N LEU A 63 -1.93 -0.76 0.71
CA LEU A 63 -1.06 -1.50 1.61
C LEU A 63 0.12 -2.13 0.85
N PRO A 64 1.17 -2.55 1.59
CA PRO A 64 2.29 -3.30 1.01
C PRO A 64 1.88 -4.57 0.23
N SER A 65 0.75 -5.19 0.61
CA SER A 65 0.17 -6.35 -0.06
C SER A 65 -0.48 -6.03 -1.42
N GLY A 66 -0.68 -4.75 -1.76
CA GLY A 66 -1.39 -4.31 -2.96
C GLY A 66 -2.90 -4.14 -2.79
N TYR A 67 -3.48 -4.60 -1.68
CA TYR A 67 -4.86 -4.27 -1.32
C TYR A 67 -4.99 -2.80 -0.94
N PHE A 68 -6.18 -2.23 -1.13
CA PHE A 68 -6.47 -0.88 -0.66
C PHE A 68 -7.51 -0.89 0.46
N VAL A 69 -7.42 0.11 1.31
CA VAL A 69 -8.37 0.43 2.37
C VAL A 69 -8.86 1.85 2.12
N GLU A 70 -10.18 2.03 2.18
CA GLU A 70 -10.79 3.35 2.23
C GLU A 70 -11.06 3.69 3.70
N GLY A 71 -10.39 4.71 4.21
CA GLY A 71 -10.54 5.12 5.60
C GLY A 71 -9.46 6.08 6.08
N ARG A 72 -9.55 6.42 7.36
CA ARG A 72 -8.64 7.38 8.02
C ARG A 72 -7.25 6.80 8.31
N SER A 73 -7.18 5.49 8.50
CA SER A 73 -5.95 4.76 8.75
C SER A 73 -6.05 3.36 8.15
N ALA A 74 -4.90 2.72 7.98
CA ALA A 74 -4.84 1.34 7.54
C ALA A 74 -3.70 0.60 8.26
N SER A 75 -3.96 -0.67 8.61
CA SER A 75 -2.99 -1.52 9.30
C SER A 75 -2.48 -2.62 8.39
N TYR A 76 -1.22 -3.00 8.59
CA TYR A 76 -0.57 -4.11 7.90
C TYR A 76 0.32 -4.87 8.88
N VAL A 77 0.20 -6.20 8.89
CA VAL A 77 1.04 -7.08 9.71
C VAL A 77 2.27 -7.50 8.90
N ALA A 78 3.44 -7.08 9.35
CA ALA A 78 4.74 -7.47 8.83
C ALA A 78 5.20 -8.77 9.50
N ASP A 79 5.48 -9.79 8.70
CA ASP A 79 5.99 -11.09 9.14
C ASP A 79 7.52 -11.21 9.06
N ARG A 80 8.19 -10.20 8.49
CA ARG A 80 9.65 -10.20 8.23
C ARG A 80 10.26 -8.81 8.33
N ASN A 81 11.56 -8.74 8.54
CA ASN A 81 12.31 -7.50 8.38
C ASN A 81 12.25 -7.04 6.92
N GLY A 82 12.05 -5.74 6.71
CA GLY A 82 11.88 -5.21 5.36
C GLY A 82 11.31 -3.80 5.32
N ARG A 83 11.08 -3.34 4.09
CA ARG A 83 10.53 -2.01 3.79
C ARG A 83 9.11 -2.15 3.26
N TYR A 84 8.18 -1.50 3.93
CA TYR A 84 6.74 -1.63 3.71
C TYR A 84 6.18 -0.32 3.12
N PRO A 85 5.85 -0.27 1.82
CA PRO A 85 5.30 0.91 1.18
C PRO A 85 3.79 1.03 1.38
N PHE A 86 3.34 2.20 1.83
CA PHE A 86 1.95 2.61 1.91
C PHE A 86 1.71 3.74 0.92
N THR A 87 0.78 3.58 -0.01
CA THR A 87 0.52 4.57 -1.06
C THR A 87 -0.86 5.19 -0.87
N VAL A 88 -0.91 6.51 -0.73
CA VAL A 88 -2.15 7.26 -0.60
C VAL A 88 -2.51 7.89 -1.94
N TYR A 89 -3.77 7.76 -2.33
CA TYR A 89 -4.37 8.51 -3.41
C TYR A 89 -5.33 9.56 -2.83
N ASP A 90 -5.10 10.81 -3.18
CA ASP A 90 -6.02 11.92 -2.91
C ASP A 90 -6.32 12.63 -4.24
N GLY A 91 -7.48 12.32 -4.81
CA GLY A 91 -7.87 12.73 -6.15
C GLY A 91 -6.83 12.31 -7.20
N SER A 92 -6.24 13.30 -7.88
CA SER A 92 -5.21 13.09 -8.91
C SER A 92 -3.79 12.95 -8.34
N SER A 93 -3.61 13.11 -7.03
CA SER A 93 -2.31 13.05 -6.38
C SER A 93 -2.03 11.68 -5.77
N LYS A 94 -0.80 11.20 -5.91
CA LYS A 94 -0.31 9.93 -5.35
C LYS A 94 0.94 10.19 -4.54
N LYS A 95 1.00 9.66 -3.31
CA LYS A 95 2.21 9.71 -2.48
C LYS A 95 2.46 8.39 -1.77
N THR A 96 3.71 7.94 -1.80
CA THR A 96 4.13 6.70 -1.13
C THR A 96 4.99 7.02 0.08
N PHE A 97 4.66 6.41 1.20
CA PHE A 97 5.39 6.45 2.46
C PHE A 97 5.94 5.05 2.75
N THR A 98 7.15 4.95 3.28
CA THR A 98 7.77 3.65 3.54
C THR A 98 8.15 3.55 5.00
N TYR A 99 7.75 2.46 5.64
CA TYR A 99 8.15 2.10 6.99
C TYR A 99 9.12 0.93 6.95
N SER A 100 10.16 0.95 7.78
CA SER A 100 11.16 -0.12 7.85
C SER A 100 10.97 -0.88 9.16
N VAL A 101 10.91 -2.21 9.07
CA VAL A 101 10.91 -3.12 10.23
C VAL A 101 12.24 -3.87 10.22
N ASP A 102 12.94 -3.87 11.36
CA ASP A 102 14.24 -4.52 11.57
C ASP A 102 14.31 -5.33 12.89
N SER A 103 13.18 -5.47 13.58
CA SER A 103 13.08 -6.04 14.93
C SER A 103 12.37 -7.39 14.99
N ILE A 104 12.09 -8.02 13.84
CA ILE A 104 11.55 -9.38 13.77
C ILE A 104 12.73 -10.34 13.82
N GLU A 105 12.70 -11.30 14.75
CA GLU A 105 13.74 -12.31 14.81
C GLU A 105 13.71 -13.12 13.52
N ASP A 106 14.82 -13.13 12.77
CA ASP A 106 14.90 -14.01 11.63
C ASP A 106 14.69 -15.44 12.15
N PRO A 107 13.79 -16.24 11.54
CA PRO A 107 13.61 -17.61 11.95
C PRO A 107 14.97 -18.28 11.78
N ILE A 108 15.60 -18.55 12.93
CA ILE A 108 16.91 -19.18 13.11
C ILE A 108 17.14 -20.11 11.93
N ASP A 109 18.23 -19.84 11.19
CA ASP A 109 18.72 -20.59 10.03
C ASP A 109 18.07 -21.97 9.92
N ARG A 110 16.99 -22.07 9.14
CA ARG A 110 16.32 -23.34 8.81
C ARG A 110 17.19 -24.12 7.81
N SER A 111 18.46 -24.28 8.13
CA SER A 111 19.33 -25.37 7.69
C SER A 111 18.70 -26.72 8.04
N ASP A 112 17.89 -26.80 9.09
CA ASP A 112 17.00 -27.94 9.38
C ASP A 112 15.67 -27.87 8.60
N LYS A 113 15.75 -27.59 7.29
CA LYS A 113 14.64 -27.68 6.33
C LYS A 113 14.11 -29.11 6.12
N SER A 114 14.66 -30.09 6.83
CA SER A 114 14.31 -31.51 6.76
C SER A 114 12.98 -31.84 7.47
N THR A 115 12.61 -31.11 8.53
CA THR A 115 11.61 -31.63 9.48
C THR A 115 10.21 -31.05 9.32
N ILE A 116 10.04 -29.88 8.68
CA ILE A 116 8.72 -29.21 8.54
C ILE A 116 8.16 -29.26 7.11
N TYR A 117 9.03 -29.39 6.10
CA TYR A 117 8.59 -29.70 4.74
C TYR A 117 8.56 -31.21 4.55
N LYS A 118 7.61 -31.89 5.21
CA LYS A 118 7.16 -33.17 4.65
C LYS A 118 6.66 -32.86 3.24
N GLU A 119 7.21 -33.52 2.23
CA GLU A 119 6.92 -33.25 0.83
C GLU A 119 5.42 -33.42 0.57
N PHE A 120 4.69 -32.30 0.51
CA PHE A 120 3.29 -32.30 0.12
C PHE A 120 3.26 -32.35 -1.40
N GLN A 121 2.79 -33.45 -1.96
CA GLN A 121 2.58 -33.56 -3.40
C GLN A 121 1.10 -33.38 -3.68
N LEU A 122 0.78 -32.39 -4.51
CA LEU A 122 -0.55 -32.22 -5.07
C LEU A 122 -0.71 -33.20 -6.22
N MET A 123 -1.60 -34.18 -6.07
CA MET A 123 -1.88 -35.17 -7.09
C MET A 123 -3.27 -34.95 -7.67
N TYR A 124 -3.44 -35.20 -8.97
CA TYR A 124 -4.76 -35.22 -9.61
C TYR A 124 -5.13 -36.66 -9.97
N ASP A 125 -6.23 -37.14 -9.41
CA ASP A 125 -6.84 -38.42 -9.79
C ASP A 125 -7.76 -38.17 -10.98
N TYR A 126 -7.32 -38.61 -12.16
CA TYR A 126 -8.03 -38.42 -13.42
C TYR A 126 -9.32 -39.25 -13.53
N GLU A 127 -9.40 -40.40 -12.85
CA GLU A 127 -10.58 -41.26 -12.88
C GLU A 127 -11.70 -40.66 -12.03
N LYS A 128 -11.34 -40.13 -10.85
CA LYS A 128 -12.29 -39.51 -9.92
C LYS A 128 -12.44 -38.00 -10.11
N LYS A 129 -11.61 -37.39 -10.95
CA LYS A 129 -11.56 -35.95 -11.22
C LYS A 129 -11.39 -35.10 -9.95
N GLN A 130 -10.54 -35.54 -9.04
CA GLN A 130 -10.32 -34.88 -7.75
C GLN A 130 -8.84 -34.57 -7.49
N VAL A 131 -8.58 -33.51 -6.73
CA VAL A 131 -7.25 -33.14 -6.26
C VAL A 131 -7.02 -33.78 -4.89
N LEU A 132 -5.88 -34.46 -4.74
CA LEU A 132 -5.47 -35.08 -3.49
C LEU A 132 -4.24 -34.36 -2.93
N PHE A 133 -4.29 -34.10 -1.63
CA PHE A 133 -3.10 -33.75 -0.86
C PHE A 133 -2.46 -35.03 -0.34
N ASN A 134 -1.33 -35.40 -0.92
CA ASN A 134 -0.53 -36.51 -0.40
C ASN A 134 0.46 -35.99 0.64
N ILE A 135 0.31 -36.45 1.88
CA ILE A 135 1.21 -36.13 2.98
C ILE A 135 2.05 -37.38 3.25
N GLN A 136 3.30 -37.39 2.77
CA GLN A 136 4.24 -38.45 3.10
C GLN A 136 4.68 -38.28 4.56
N THR A 137 4.30 -39.23 5.41
CA THR A 137 4.63 -39.22 6.85
C THR A 137 5.93 -39.94 7.14
#